data_AF-A0A507R0M4-F1
#
_entry.id   AF-A0A507R0M4-F1
#
_cell.length_a   1.000
_cell.length_b   1.000
_cell.length_c   1.000
_cell.angle_alpha   90.00
_cell.angle_beta   90.00
_cell.angle_gamma   90.00
#
_symmetry.space_group_name_H-M   'P 1'
#
loop_
_entity.id
_entity.type
_entity.pdbx_description
1 polymer ?
#
loop_
_entity_poly.entity_id
_entity_poly.type
_entity_poly.pdbx_seq_one_letter_code
_entity_poly.pdbx_strand_id
1 'polypeptide(L)'
;MSSSPNNPKNRSGYLIPPWKMRPWLKWLGWLNPLLIPCFFTFIVSFCGVAVPYQAMTHFWKWWMYWLTPFHYLLEGLLGLIMHEAPVRCIEREEAFADGDQFAQNFNVSYSSKWRDYGIFWGYVVFNFIVFLFSWGYLHGVQKLTKRISKWKTRKSRKGMKI
;
A
#
# COMPACT_ATOMS: atom_id res chain seq x y z
N MET A 1 45.16 3.57 -11.72
CA MET A 1 44.62 4.91 -11.40
C MET A 1 43.88 4.79 -10.08
N SER A 2 44.53 5.23 -9.02
CA SER A 2 44.26 4.95 -7.61
C SER A 2 42.94 5.54 -7.12
N SER A 3 42.07 4.69 -6.58
CA SER A 3 40.92 5.09 -5.76
C SER A 3 41.41 5.72 -4.45
N SER A 4 41.35 7.06 -4.37
CA SER A 4 41.69 7.82 -3.17
C SER A 4 40.73 7.47 -2.01
N PRO A 5 41.23 7.08 -0.82
CA PRO A 5 40.42 6.61 0.32
C PRO A 5 39.61 7.72 1.02
N ASN A 6 39.69 8.97 0.57
CA ASN A 6 39.05 10.14 1.19
C ASN A 6 37.87 10.71 0.40
N ASN A 7 37.18 9.90 -0.41
CA ASN A 7 35.96 10.35 -1.09
C ASN A 7 34.71 9.98 -0.27
N PRO A 8 34.00 10.95 0.36
CA PRO A 8 32.79 10.68 1.15
C PRO A 8 31.66 10.04 0.34
N LYS A 9 31.77 9.99 -0.99
CA LYS A 9 30.79 9.35 -1.90
C LYS A 9 30.72 7.82 -1.81
N ASN A 10 31.73 7.15 -1.26
CA ASN A 10 31.76 5.67 -1.16
C ASN A 10 31.33 5.12 0.22
N ARG A 11 31.02 5.99 1.20
CA ARG A 11 30.75 5.57 2.59
C ARG A 11 29.27 5.35 2.92
N SER A 12 28.36 5.65 2.01
CA SER A 12 26.93 5.59 2.31
C SER A 12 26.27 4.58 1.39
N GLY A 13 25.92 3.41 1.94
CA GLY A 13 25.25 2.28 1.27
C GLY A 13 23.83 2.58 0.82
N TYR A 14 23.58 3.75 0.23
CA TYR A 14 22.33 4.09 -0.41
C TYR A 14 22.45 3.87 -1.91
N LEU A 15 21.56 3.04 -2.49
CA LEU A 15 21.49 2.82 -3.94
C LEU A 15 21.27 4.14 -4.73
N ILE A 16 20.78 5.21 -4.08
CA ILE A 16 20.61 6.55 -4.64
C ILE A 16 21.09 7.64 -3.65
N PRO A 17 21.99 8.57 -4.02
CA PRO A 17 22.47 9.64 -3.15
C PRO A 17 21.39 10.72 -2.88
N PRO A 18 21.30 11.28 -1.65
CA PRO A 18 20.22 12.19 -1.24
C PRO A 18 20.18 13.51 -2.05
N TRP A 19 21.33 13.94 -2.58
CA TRP A 19 21.48 15.11 -3.45
C TRP A 19 20.80 14.95 -4.81
N LYS A 20 20.53 13.70 -5.22
CA LYS A 20 19.85 13.35 -6.46
C LYS A 20 18.35 13.15 -6.26
N MET A 21 17.87 13.19 -5.01
CA MET A 21 16.45 13.07 -4.67
C MET A 21 15.75 14.41 -4.91
N ARG A 22 14.54 14.35 -5.49
CA ARG A 22 13.76 15.55 -5.83
C ARG A 22 13.33 16.31 -4.55
N PRO A 23 13.12 17.64 -4.61
CA PRO A 23 12.79 18.45 -3.42
C PRO A 23 11.58 17.92 -2.63
N TRP A 24 10.54 17.43 -3.31
CA TRP A 24 9.37 16.82 -2.68
C TRP A 24 9.59 15.41 -2.14
N LEU A 25 10.73 14.77 -2.41
CA LEU A 25 11.09 13.43 -1.93
C LEU A 25 12.04 13.51 -0.72
N LYS A 26 12.48 14.72 -0.37
CA LYS A 26 13.37 14.96 0.78
C LYS A 26 12.68 14.68 2.12
N TRP A 27 11.37 14.92 2.23
CA TRP A 27 10.59 14.55 3.42
C TRP A 27 10.57 13.03 3.67
N LEU A 28 10.79 12.20 2.64
CA LEU A 28 10.91 10.76 2.81
C LEU A 28 12.15 10.36 3.64
N GLY A 29 13.17 11.23 3.68
CA GLY A 29 14.32 11.04 4.57
C GLY A 29 14.06 11.47 6.02
N TRP A 30 13.02 12.29 6.25
CA TRP A 30 12.53 12.64 7.60
C TRP A 30 11.56 11.57 8.13
N LEU A 31 10.87 10.87 7.23
CA LEU A 31 10.12 9.68 7.57
C LEU A 31 11.10 8.55 7.89
N ASN A 32 11.11 8.14 9.16
CA ASN A 32 11.84 6.94 9.57
C ASN A 32 11.33 5.75 8.72
N PRO A 33 12.19 5.10 7.91
CA PRO A 33 11.79 4.02 7.02
C PRO A 33 11.22 2.80 7.76
N LEU A 34 11.36 2.74 9.09
CA LEU A 34 10.71 1.76 9.95
C LEU A 34 9.30 2.20 10.37
N LEU A 35 9.04 3.50 10.47
CA LEU A 35 7.77 4.04 10.95
C LEU A 35 6.65 3.86 9.91
N ILE A 36 6.93 4.08 8.62
CA ILE A 36 5.96 3.88 7.54
C ILE A 36 5.42 2.43 7.51
N PRO A 37 6.26 1.39 7.42
CA PRO A 37 5.77 0.02 7.43
C PRO A 37 5.13 -0.32 8.78
N CYS A 38 5.63 0.17 9.92
CA CYS A 38 4.98 -0.06 11.22
C CYS A 38 3.58 0.53 11.31
N PHE A 39 3.33 1.73 10.78
CA PHE A 39 1.98 2.31 10.72
C PHE A 39 1.06 1.51 9.80
N PHE A 40 1.57 1.07 8.64
CA PHE A 40 0.79 0.26 7.72
C PHE A 40 0.46 -1.13 8.28
N THR A 41 1.41 -1.81 8.92
CA THR A 41 1.19 -3.12 9.54
C THR A 41 0.26 -3.00 10.75
N PHE A 42 0.38 -1.93 11.54
CA PHE A 42 -0.55 -1.65 12.63
C PHE A 42 -1.98 -1.48 12.11
N ILE A 43 -2.20 -0.67 11.07
CA ILE A 43 -3.52 -0.49 10.47
C ILE A 43 -4.06 -1.84 9.96
N VAL A 44 -3.25 -2.61 9.22
CA VAL A 44 -3.66 -3.93 8.70
C VAL A 44 -3.94 -4.93 9.82
N SER A 45 -3.25 -4.86 10.97
CA SER A 45 -3.49 -5.77 12.10
C SER A 45 -4.90 -5.67 12.68
N PHE A 46 -5.60 -4.54 12.51
CA PHE A 46 -6.95 -4.32 13.03
C PHE A 46 -8.05 -4.58 11.99
N CYS A 47 -7.76 -5.36 10.95
CA CYS A 47 -8.70 -5.76 9.91
C CYS A 47 -9.80 -6.75 10.35
N GLY A 48 -9.85 -7.13 11.63
CA GLY A 48 -10.87 -8.04 12.16
C GLY A 48 -10.46 -9.52 12.25
N VAL A 49 -9.27 -9.91 11.78
CA VAL A 49 -8.77 -11.30 11.86
C VAL A 49 -8.39 -11.69 13.29
N ALA A 50 -7.62 -10.84 13.97
CA ALA A 50 -7.12 -11.13 15.32
C ALA A 50 -8.17 -10.84 16.40
N VAL A 51 -9.06 -9.86 16.17
CA VAL A 51 -10.10 -9.45 17.11
C VAL A 51 -11.39 -9.20 16.33
N PRO A 52 -12.49 -9.94 16.59
CA PRO A 52 -13.75 -9.75 15.90
C PRO A 52 -14.37 -8.39 16.21
N TYR A 53 -15.20 -7.88 15.29
CA TYR A 53 -15.86 -6.57 15.39
C TYR A 53 -16.61 -6.33 16.70
N GLN A 54 -17.11 -7.38 17.36
CA GLN A 54 -17.83 -7.26 18.63
C GLN A 54 -16.93 -7.14 19.85
N ALA A 55 -15.70 -7.66 19.80
CA ALA A 55 -14.74 -7.60 20.91
C ALA A 55 -13.88 -6.31 20.88
N MET A 56 -14.02 -5.49 19.84
CA MET A 56 -13.23 -4.26 19.68
C MET A 56 -13.86 -3.10 20.47
N THR A 57 -13.02 -2.30 21.13
CA THR A 57 -13.50 -1.10 21.82
C THR A 57 -14.10 -0.09 20.82
N HIS A 58 -15.14 0.61 21.24
CA HIS A 58 -15.95 1.48 20.39
C HIS A 58 -15.14 2.49 19.56
N PHE A 59 -14.05 3.03 20.11
CA PHE A 59 -13.19 3.99 19.44
C PHE A 59 -12.59 3.45 18.13
N TRP A 60 -11.95 2.29 18.15
CA TRP A 60 -11.27 1.71 16.98
C TRP A 60 -12.26 1.23 15.92
N LYS A 61 -13.40 0.71 16.37
CA LYS A 61 -14.49 0.22 15.54
C LYS A 61 -15.10 1.29 14.61
N TRP A 62 -15.19 2.53 15.08
CA TRP A 62 -15.81 3.61 14.31
C TRP A 62 -14.94 4.17 13.20
N TRP A 63 -13.62 4.21 13.40
CA TRP A 63 -12.71 4.86 12.47
C TRP A 63 -11.77 3.89 11.77
N MET A 64 -11.11 3.01 12.52
CA MET A 64 -10.00 2.22 12.00
C MET A 64 -10.46 1.00 11.20
N TYR A 65 -11.57 0.39 11.62
CA TYR A 65 -12.19 -0.75 10.94
C TYR A 65 -12.50 -0.45 9.46
N TRP A 66 -13.16 0.69 9.20
CA TRP A 66 -13.53 1.14 7.85
C TRP A 66 -12.35 1.67 7.03
N LEU A 67 -11.24 2.04 7.68
CA LEU A 67 -10.04 2.53 7.00
C LEU A 67 -9.22 1.38 6.38
N THR A 68 -9.43 0.15 6.85
CA THR A 68 -8.66 -1.01 6.41
C THR A 68 -9.27 -1.67 5.16
N PRO A 69 -8.59 -1.65 4.00
CA PRO A 69 -9.10 -2.32 2.79
C PRO A 69 -9.15 -3.85 2.95
N PHE A 70 -8.34 -4.39 3.87
CA PHE A 70 -8.27 -5.83 4.13
C PHE A 70 -9.51 -6.35 4.87
N HIS A 71 -10.17 -5.52 5.69
CA HIS A 71 -11.42 -5.90 6.35
C HIS A 71 -12.52 -6.21 5.31
N TYR A 72 -12.68 -5.37 4.29
CA TYR A 72 -13.66 -5.58 3.22
C TYR A 72 -13.39 -6.87 2.42
N LEU A 73 -12.11 -7.21 2.20
CA LEU A 73 -11.75 -8.46 1.55
C LEU A 73 -12.14 -9.67 2.41
N LEU A 74 -11.93 -9.60 3.72
CA LEU A 74 -12.35 -10.66 4.65
C LEU A 74 -13.87 -10.78 4.73
N GLU A 75 -14.60 -9.67 4.80
CA GLU A 75 -16.07 -9.67 4.80
C GLU A 75 -16.61 -10.34 3.53
N GLY A 76 -16.10 -9.94 2.35
CA GLY A 76 -16.49 -10.52 1.08
C GLY A 76 -16.15 -12.02 0.95
N LEU A 77 -14.96 -12.42 1.40
CA LEU A 77 -14.49 -13.81 1.31
C LEU A 77 -15.18 -14.72 2.33
N LEU A 78 -15.27 -14.30 3.60
CA LEU A 78 -15.99 -15.04 4.65
C LEU A 78 -17.47 -15.15 4.32
N GLY A 79 -18.09 -14.08 3.81
CA GLY A 79 -19.49 -14.12 3.38
C GLY A 79 -19.71 -15.12 2.25
N LEU A 80 -18.74 -15.29 1.34
CA LEU A 80 -18.84 -16.26 0.24
C LEU A 80 -18.63 -17.71 0.71
N ILE A 81 -17.70 -17.95 1.63
CA ILE A 81 -17.37 -19.29 2.14
C ILE A 81 -18.45 -19.81 3.10
N MET A 82 -19.03 -18.92 3.92
CA MET A 82 -20.01 -19.31 4.94
C MET A 82 -21.44 -19.41 4.43
N HIS A 83 -21.74 -18.81 3.28
CA HIS A 83 -23.06 -18.87 2.67
C HIS A 83 -23.45 -20.32 2.38
N GLU A 84 -24.54 -20.79 2.99
CA GLU A 84 -25.07 -22.15 2.79
C GLU A 84 -24.08 -23.27 3.17
N ALA A 85 -23.09 -22.99 4.03
CA ALA A 85 -22.16 -24.01 4.50
C ALA A 85 -22.86 -24.97 5.48
N PRO A 86 -23.01 -26.27 5.15
CA PRO A 86 -23.67 -27.23 6.03
C PRO A 86 -22.73 -27.58 7.19
N VAL A 87 -23.12 -27.21 8.41
CA VAL A 87 -22.39 -27.56 9.63
C VAL A 87 -22.84 -28.95 10.06
N ARG A 88 -21.89 -29.90 10.13
CA ARG A 88 -22.21 -31.26 10.57
C ARG A 88 -22.16 -31.32 12.10
N CYS A 89 -23.32 -31.39 12.73
CA CYS A 89 -23.43 -31.29 14.17
C CYS A 89 -22.70 -32.44 14.92
N ILE A 90 -21.89 -32.09 15.90
CA ILE A 90 -21.31 -32.97 16.92
C ILE A 90 -21.80 -32.45 18.28
N GLU A 91 -22.56 -33.28 19.01
CA GLU A 91 -23.27 -32.96 20.27
C GLU A 91 -22.45 -32.31 21.40
N ARG A 92 -21.13 -32.21 21.27
CA ARG A 92 -20.20 -31.71 22.29
C ARG A 92 -19.64 -30.30 22.00
N GLU A 93 -19.87 -29.73 20.81
CA GLU A 93 -19.23 -28.47 20.37
C GLU A 93 -20.19 -27.46 19.68
N GLU A 94 -21.51 -27.69 19.73
CA GLU A 94 -22.48 -26.90 18.96
C GLU A 94 -22.69 -25.49 19.54
N ALA A 95 -22.06 -24.49 18.93
CA ALA A 95 -22.40 -23.08 19.13
C ALA A 95 -23.34 -22.50 18.04
N PHE A 96 -23.40 -23.08 16.83
CA PHE A 96 -24.17 -22.57 15.69
C PHE A 96 -24.71 -23.69 14.79
N ALA A 97 -25.96 -23.55 14.33
CA ALA A 97 -26.61 -24.54 13.46
C ALA A 97 -26.24 -24.39 11.96
N ASP A 98 -25.92 -23.16 11.53
CA ASP A 98 -25.61 -22.82 10.14
C ASP A 98 -24.42 -21.84 10.06
N GLY A 99 -23.68 -21.89 8.95
CA GLY A 99 -22.57 -20.95 8.68
C GLY A 99 -22.99 -19.48 8.67
N ASP A 100 -24.23 -19.18 8.27
CA ASP A 100 -24.78 -17.83 8.26
C ASP A 100 -25.02 -17.26 9.67
N GLN A 101 -25.40 -18.11 10.64
CA GLN A 101 -25.53 -17.71 12.04
C GLN A 101 -24.18 -17.34 12.64
N PHE A 102 -23.14 -18.09 12.30
CA PHE A 102 -21.77 -17.77 12.71
C PHE A 102 -21.27 -16.48 12.05
N ALA A 103 -21.54 -16.27 10.76
CA ALA A 103 -21.10 -15.08 10.01
C ALA A 103 -21.67 -13.76 10.58
N GLN A 104 -22.90 -13.78 11.13
CA GLN A 104 -23.52 -12.61 11.76
C GLN A 104 -22.72 -12.08 12.97
N ASN A 105 -22.05 -12.95 13.73
CA ASN A 105 -21.21 -12.52 14.86
C ASN A 105 -20.00 -11.69 14.42
N PHE A 106 -19.54 -11.86 13.18
CA PHE A 106 -18.44 -11.09 12.62
C PHE A 106 -18.91 -9.83 11.87
N ASN A 107 -20.21 -9.50 11.94
CA ASN A 107 -20.83 -8.43 11.15
C ASN A 107 -20.63 -8.66 9.63
N VAL A 108 -20.60 -9.92 9.21
CA VAL A 108 -20.42 -10.32 7.81
C VAL A 108 -21.78 -10.65 7.21
N SER A 109 -22.17 -9.95 6.15
CA SER A 109 -23.41 -10.22 5.42
C SER A 109 -23.13 -10.56 3.97
N TYR A 110 -23.78 -11.62 3.46
CA TYR A 110 -23.67 -12.00 2.04
C TYR A 110 -24.18 -10.89 1.10
N SER A 111 -25.08 -10.03 1.56
CA SER A 111 -25.65 -8.96 0.73
C SER A 111 -24.64 -7.86 0.41
N SER A 112 -23.64 -7.60 1.25
CA SER A 112 -22.65 -6.52 1.06
C SER A 112 -21.48 -6.90 0.15
N LYS A 113 -21.35 -8.18 -0.23
CA LYS A 113 -20.19 -8.72 -0.98
C LYS A 113 -19.71 -7.83 -2.14
N TRP A 114 -20.63 -7.35 -2.97
CA TRP A 114 -20.28 -6.65 -4.22
C TRP A 114 -19.72 -5.25 -3.97
N ARG A 115 -20.19 -4.58 -2.91
CA ARG A 115 -19.65 -3.30 -2.45
C ARG A 115 -18.22 -3.50 -1.94
N ASP A 116 -18.02 -4.52 -1.13
CA ASP A 116 -16.76 -4.74 -0.41
C ASP A 116 -15.65 -5.20 -1.39
N TYR A 117 -15.98 -6.09 -2.34
CA TYR A 117 -15.09 -6.42 -3.46
C TYR A 117 -14.77 -5.20 -4.33
N GLY A 118 -15.73 -4.32 -4.57
CA GLY A 118 -15.53 -3.09 -5.36
C GLY A 118 -14.50 -2.14 -4.73
N ILE A 119 -14.55 -1.95 -3.40
CA ILE A 119 -13.61 -1.09 -2.66
C ILE A 119 -12.18 -1.66 -2.75
N PHE A 120 -12.02 -2.97 -2.58
CA PHE A 120 -10.73 -3.63 -2.70
C PHE A 120 -10.11 -3.46 -4.10
N TRP A 121 -10.89 -3.78 -5.15
CA TRP A 121 -10.42 -3.61 -6.53
C TRP A 121 -10.12 -2.14 -6.87
N GLY A 122 -10.90 -1.20 -6.33
CA GLY A 122 -10.62 0.23 -6.43
C GLY A 122 -9.26 0.62 -5.84
N TYR A 123 -8.91 0.09 -4.66
CA TYR A 123 -7.60 0.30 -4.04
C TYR A 123 -6.46 -0.30 -4.88
N VAL A 124 -6.63 -1.51 -5.41
CA VAL A 124 -5.63 -2.17 -6.28
C VAL A 124 -5.37 -1.32 -7.53
N VAL A 125 -6.44 -0.88 -8.20
CA VAL A 125 -6.33 -0.03 -9.40
C VAL A 125 -5.67 1.31 -9.08
N PHE A 126 -6.05 1.96 -7.98
CA PHE A 126 -5.41 3.20 -7.53
C PHE A 126 -3.90 3.02 -7.31
N ASN A 127 -3.49 1.94 -6.63
CA ASN A 127 -2.07 1.65 -6.41
C ASN A 127 -1.32 1.38 -7.72
N PHE A 128 -1.95 0.66 -8.65
CA PHE A 128 -1.38 0.42 -9.98
C PHE A 128 -1.19 1.73 -10.75
N ILE A 129 -2.17 2.63 -10.69
CA ILE A 129 -2.10 3.96 -11.31
C ILE A 129 -0.94 4.75 -10.70
N VAL A 130 -0.85 4.83 -9.38
CA VAL A 130 0.26 5.53 -8.69
C VAL A 130 1.62 4.93 -9.06
N PHE A 131 1.71 3.60 -9.14
CA PHE A 131 2.93 2.91 -9.57
C PHE A 131 3.30 3.27 -11.02
N LEU A 132 2.35 3.23 -11.94
CA LEU A 132 2.55 3.57 -13.35
C LEU A 132 2.93 5.05 -13.53
N PHE A 133 2.29 5.97 -12.80
CA PHE A 133 2.64 7.39 -12.80
C PHE A 133 4.04 7.63 -12.24
N SER A 134 4.40 6.99 -11.12
CA SER A 134 5.73 7.09 -10.52
C SER A 134 6.82 6.54 -11.47
N TRP A 135 6.57 5.37 -12.07
CA TRP A 135 7.44 4.75 -13.05
C TRP A 135 7.61 5.62 -14.31
N GLY A 136 6.49 6.09 -14.87
CA GLY A 136 6.46 6.99 -16.02
C GLY A 136 7.17 8.31 -15.75
N TYR A 137 7.02 8.87 -14.55
CA TYR A 137 7.68 10.10 -14.13
C TYR A 137 9.21 9.96 -14.01
N LEU A 138 9.71 8.82 -13.52
CA LEU A 138 11.15 8.58 -13.47
C LEU A 138 11.74 8.32 -14.87
N HIS A 139 11.08 7.51 -15.69
CA HIS A 139 11.62 7.10 -16.99
C HIS A 139 11.48 8.20 -18.06
N GLY A 140 10.41 8.99 -18.02
CA GLY A 140 10.16 10.11 -18.94
C GLY A 140 11.09 11.30 -18.69
N VAL A 141 11.32 11.68 -17.43
CA VAL A 141 12.10 12.89 -17.12
C VAL A 141 13.59 12.69 -17.44
N GLN A 142 14.16 11.51 -17.24
CA GLN A 142 15.58 11.29 -17.56
C GLN A 142 15.88 11.46 -19.07
N LYS A 143 15.00 10.97 -19.95
CA LYS A 143 15.14 11.15 -21.40
C LYS A 143 14.98 12.61 -21.81
N LEU A 144 14.03 13.32 -21.21
CA LEU A 144 13.78 14.74 -21.46
C LEU A 144 14.96 15.61 -21.01
N THR A 145 15.50 15.40 -19.80
CA THR A 145 16.65 16.16 -19.29
C THR A 145 17.91 15.93 -20.14
N LYS A 146 18.16 14.69 -20.60
CA LYS A 146 19.26 14.40 -21.53
C LYS A 146 19.08 15.11 -22.88
N ARG A 147 17.85 15.15 -23.42
CA ARG A 147 17.54 15.86 -24.67
C ARG A 147 17.70 17.37 -24.54
N ILE A 148 17.20 17.96 -23.46
CA ILE A 148 17.33 19.39 -23.16
C ILE A 148 18.80 19.77 -22.95
N SER A 149 19.57 18.95 -22.22
CA SER A 149 21.01 19.13 -22.02
C SER A 149 21.76 19.17 -23.36
N LYS A 150 21.56 18.17 -24.24
CA LYS A 150 22.16 18.15 -25.59
C LYS A 150 21.77 19.36 -26.44
N TRP A 151 20.53 19.81 -26.34
CA TRP A 151 20.05 20.97 -27.09
C TRP A 151 20.71 22.27 -26.61
N LYS A 152 20.90 22.43 -25.29
CA LYS A 152 21.59 23.58 -24.68
C LYS A 152 23.05 23.68 -25.09
N THR A 153 23.78 22.55 -25.14
CA THR A 153 25.18 22.51 -25.62
C THR A 153 25.29 22.92 -27.09
N ARG A 154 24.35 22.46 -27.94
CA ARG A 154 24.31 22.84 -29.36
C ARG A 154 23.99 24.32 -29.58
N LYS A 155 23.10 24.91 -28.76
CA LYS A 155 22.75 26.33 -28.85
C LYS A 155 23.92 27.23 -28.43
N SER A 156 24.62 26.89 -27.34
CA SER A 156 25.81 27.62 -26.89
C SER A 156 26.96 27.57 -27.90
N ARG A 157 27.20 26.42 -28.55
CA ARG A 157 28.22 26.29 -29.60
C ARG A 157 27.91 27.07 -30.90
N LYS A 158 26.64 27.41 -31.14
CA LYS A 158 26.22 28.26 -32.28
C LYS A 158 26.32 29.77 -31.99
N GLY A 159 26.10 30.18 -30.73
CA GLY A 159 26.24 31.59 -30.33
C GLY A 159 27.68 32.08 -30.19
N MET A 160 28.65 31.15 -30.09
CA MET A 160 30.09 31.45 -30.00
C MET A 160 30.79 31.47 -31.38
N LYS A 161 30.04 31.34 -32.48
CA LYS A 161 30.52 31.46 -33.86
C LYS A 161 30.15 32.83 -34.47
N ILE A 162 30.28 33.90 -33.69
CA ILE A 162 30.14 35.29 -34.12
C ILE A 162 31.47 35.97 -33.84
#